data_AF-A0A2N5YWI3-F1
#
_entry.id   AF-A0A2N5YWI3-F1
#
_cell.length_a   1.000
_cell.length_b   1.000
_cell.length_c   1.000
_cell.angle_alpha   90.00
_cell.angle_beta   90.00
_cell.angle_gamma   90.00
#
_symmetry.space_group_name_H-M   'P 1'
#
loop_
_entity.id
_entity.type
_entity.pdbx_description
1 polymer ?
#
loop_
_entity_poly.entity_id
_entity_poly.type
_entity_poly.pdbx_seq_one_letter_code
_entity_poly.pdbx_strand_id
1 'polypeptide(L)'
;GDEVLVTPPHVTYPEQSQTMIYALYDNCGTNPDYDTVEVYILPTPNIVVSADQQEGCEPHMVQFNEAGSNLVETYIWSFGDGGISTLRNPAHLYEDDGLYNVSLTVTSLEGCNIIYTYEDFIRVYSNPQADFIASPEVTSIIEPEISFSNYSSTHYMAHWTFGDGDSSNVIHPDHLYDNTGEYEVQLVAETENGCTDTIVGTVLVRDEFTFYAPTAFTPDNNGENDFFFVLGTGIDPNNFKLVVFDRWGENVFETDYYDPENPETYGWDGKIKGKHKASVGTYSWMAVYKDQMGKEHQYSGAVTVLR
;
A
#
# COMPACT_ATOMS: atom_id res chain seq x y z
N GLY A 1 -8.00 -74.82 26.72
CA GLY A 1 -7.92 -73.87 25.60
C GLY A 1 -8.38 -74.62 24.39
N ASP A 2 -9.27 -74.02 23.59
CA ASP A 2 -9.84 -74.69 22.42
C ASP A 2 -8.72 -74.96 21.40
N GLU A 3 -8.50 -76.24 21.09
CA GLU A 3 -7.57 -76.65 20.04
C GLU A 3 -8.20 -76.35 18.68
N VAL A 4 -7.69 -75.32 18.00
CA VAL A 4 -8.11 -74.98 16.65
C VAL A 4 -7.27 -75.80 15.68
N LEU A 5 -7.92 -76.70 14.91
CA LEU A 5 -7.29 -77.38 13.78
C LEU A 5 -7.04 -76.36 12.68
N VAL A 6 -5.76 -76.12 12.34
CA VAL A 6 -5.38 -75.13 11.33
C VAL A 6 -4.74 -75.80 10.13
N THR A 7 -5.22 -75.45 8.93
CA THR A 7 -4.71 -76.00 7.66
C THR A 7 -3.58 -75.11 7.13
N PRO A 8 -2.47 -75.68 6.61
CA PRO A 8 -1.40 -74.88 6.02
C PRO A 8 -1.88 -74.18 4.73
N PRO A 9 -1.51 -72.91 4.49
CA PRO A 9 -0.72 -72.04 5.37
C PRO A 9 -1.56 -71.39 6.48
N HIS A 10 -1.05 -71.42 7.73
CA HIS A 10 -1.60 -70.64 8.84
C HIS A 10 -0.92 -69.28 8.89
N VAL A 11 -1.69 -68.20 8.81
CA VAL A 11 -1.21 -66.82 8.99
C VAL A 11 -1.83 -66.25 10.27
N THR A 12 -1.03 -65.59 11.11
CA THR A 12 -1.48 -64.94 12.35
C THR A 12 -0.89 -63.53 12.44
N TYR A 13 -1.62 -62.61 13.06
CA TYR A 13 -1.24 -61.20 13.22
C TYR A 13 -1.33 -60.80 14.70
N PRO A 14 -0.29 -61.08 15.51
CA PRO A 14 -0.27 -60.73 16.93
C PRO A 14 -0.35 -59.21 17.13
N GLU A 15 -1.18 -58.77 18.08
CA GLU A 15 -1.24 -57.34 18.48
C GLU A 15 -0.19 -56.98 19.54
N GLN A 16 0.43 -57.98 20.18
CA GLN A 16 1.45 -57.80 21.21
C GLN A 16 2.58 -58.82 21.01
N SER A 17 3.78 -58.49 21.50
CA SER A 17 4.91 -59.41 21.53
C SER A 17 4.53 -60.68 22.28
N GLN A 18 4.62 -61.83 21.63
CA GLN A 18 4.22 -63.11 22.20
C GLN A 18 5.00 -64.26 21.59
N THR A 19 5.11 -65.36 22.33
CA THR A 19 5.62 -66.63 21.82
C THR A 19 4.44 -67.50 21.35
N MET A 20 4.42 -67.81 20.06
CA MET A 20 3.46 -68.74 19.47
C MET A 20 4.02 -70.16 19.58
N ILE A 21 3.19 -71.09 20.07
CA ILE A 21 3.54 -72.52 20.16
C ILE A 21 2.67 -73.26 19.15
N TYR A 22 3.31 -73.99 18.24
CA TYR A 22 2.66 -74.85 17.26
C TYR A 22 2.80 -76.30 17.71
N ALA A 23 1.68 -77.03 17.76
CA ALA A 23 1.66 -78.45 18.08
C ALA A 23 1.17 -79.25 16.85
N LEU A 24 1.93 -80.27 16.45
CA LEU A 24 1.60 -81.17 15.35
C LEU A 24 1.25 -82.55 15.91
N TYR A 25 0.01 -82.97 15.66
CA TYR A 25 -0.51 -84.26 16.08
C TYR A 25 -0.57 -85.23 14.89
N ASP A 26 -0.12 -86.46 15.09
CA ASP A 26 -0.46 -87.55 14.18
C ASP A 26 -1.80 -88.20 14.58
N ASN A 27 -2.42 -88.92 13.64
CA ASN A 27 -3.68 -89.61 13.91
C ASN A 27 -3.49 -90.95 14.64
N CYS A 28 -2.30 -91.22 15.17
CA CYS A 28 -1.93 -92.47 15.84
C CYS A 28 -2.01 -92.35 17.37
N GLY A 29 -2.37 -91.19 17.91
CA GLY A 29 -2.52 -90.97 19.36
C GLY A 29 -1.18 -90.88 20.10
N THR A 30 -0.10 -90.50 19.40
CA THR A 30 1.19 -90.22 20.02
C THR A 30 1.23 -88.81 20.62
N ASN A 31 2.25 -88.51 21.42
CA ASN A 31 2.45 -87.16 21.91
C ASN A 31 2.74 -86.23 20.72
N PRO A 32 2.16 -85.03 20.67
CA PRO A 32 2.44 -84.07 19.61
C PRO A 32 3.92 -83.64 19.63
N ASP A 33 4.40 -83.25 18.45
CA ASP A 33 5.64 -82.49 18.32
C ASP A 33 5.36 -80.99 18.45
N TYR A 34 6.30 -80.24 19.01
CA TYR A 34 6.14 -78.81 19.26
C TYR A 34 7.23 -77.99 18.62
N ASP A 35 6.85 -76.83 18.08
CA ASP A 35 7.79 -75.78 17.69
C ASP A 35 7.31 -74.42 18.22
N THR A 36 8.23 -73.50 18.43
CA THR A 36 7.94 -72.18 18.97
C THR A 36 8.49 -71.08 18.09
N VAL A 37 7.68 -70.06 17.85
CA VAL A 37 8.08 -68.84 17.15
C VAL A 37 7.86 -67.65 18.06
N GLU A 38 8.92 -66.90 18.35
CA GLU A 38 8.82 -65.62 19.04
C GLU A 38 8.48 -64.52 18.06
N VAL A 39 7.40 -63.78 18.33
CA VAL A 39 7.02 -62.59 17.55
C VAL A 39 7.22 -61.37 18.43
N TYR A 40 8.07 -60.45 17.98
CA TYR A 40 8.31 -59.17 18.64
C TYR A 40 7.55 -58.07 17.89
N ILE A 41 6.58 -57.45 18.57
CA ILE A 41 5.91 -56.24 18.08
C ILE A 41 6.71 -55.03 18.56
N LEU A 42 7.19 -54.24 17.61
CA LEU A 42 7.99 -53.05 17.89
C LEU A 42 7.07 -51.92 18.36
N PRO A 43 7.47 -51.14 19.39
CA PRO A 43 6.69 -49.99 19.82
C PRO A 43 6.69 -48.93 18.72
N THR A 44 5.52 -48.35 18.44
CA THR A 44 5.43 -47.21 17.54
C THR A 44 6.01 -45.98 18.23
N PRO A 45 6.93 -45.23 17.58
CA PRO A 45 7.41 -43.98 18.14
C PRO A 45 6.23 -43.03 18.36
N ASN A 46 6.09 -42.47 19.56
CA ASN A 46 5.14 -41.38 19.79
C ASN A 46 5.80 -40.07 19.37
N ILE A 47 5.23 -39.43 18.36
CA ILE A 47 5.74 -38.20 17.75
C ILE A 47 4.72 -37.09 17.94
N VAL A 48 5.17 -35.93 18.42
CA VAL A 48 4.38 -34.71 18.49
C VAL A 48 5.07 -33.66 17.63
N VAL A 49 4.37 -33.18 16.61
CA VAL A 49 4.82 -32.07 15.78
C VAL A 49 4.27 -30.76 16.35
N SER A 50 5.10 -29.73 16.37
CA SER A 50 4.68 -28.35 16.57
C SER A 50 5.36 -27.42 15.57
N ALA A 51 4.80 -26.22 15.44
CA ALA A 51 5.36 -25.10 14.68
C ALA A 51 5.40 -23.87 15.59
N ASP A 52 6.32 -22.95 15.31
CA ASP A 52 6.39 -21.66 16.01
C ASP A 52 5.24 -20.73 15.64
N GLN A 53 4.85 -20.70 14.36
CA GLN A 53 3.74 -19.90 13.84
C GLN A 53 2.94 -20.70 12.81
N GLN A 54 1.70 -21.04 13.15
CA GLN A 54 0.80 -21.79 12.26
C GLN A 54 0.06 -20.91 11.27
N GLU A 55 0.04 -19.60 11.48
CA GLU A 55 -0.62 -18.65 10.61
C GLU A 55 0.30 -17.45 10.33
N GLY A 56 0.27 -16.92 9.12
CA GLY A 56 1.06 -15.76 8.70
C GLY A 56 0.76 -15.33 7.26
N CYS A 57 1.35 -14.23 6.83
CA CYS A 57 1.21 -13.70 5.47
C CYS A 57 2.31 -14.25 4.57
N GLU A 58 2.05 -14.37 3.28
CA GLU A 58 3.08 -14.75 2.32
C GLU A 58 4.18 -13.68 2.18
N PRO A 59 5.44 -14.05 1.97
CA PRO A 59 5.99 -15.37 2.19
C PRO A 59 6.11 -15.68 3.69
N HIS A 60 5.71 -16.87 4.11
CA HIS A 60 5.63 -17.25 5.53
C HIS A 60 6.70 -18.29 5.90
N MET A 61 7.62 -17.92 6.79
CA MET A 61 8.66 -18.83 7.28
C MET A 61 8.22 -19.51 8.58
N VAL A 62 8.20 -20.84 8.58
CA VAL A 62 7.78 -21.66 9.72
C VAL A 62 8.93 -22.55 10.19
N GLN A 63 9.22 -22.50 11.49
CA GLN A 63 10.14 -23.43 12.14
C GLN A 63 9.34 -24.59 12.76
N PHE A 64 9.55 -25.79 12.24
CA PHE A 64 8.95 -27.01 12.76
C PHE A 64 9.81 -27.61 13.87
N ASN A 65 9.14 -28.24 14.84
CA ASN A 65 9.76 -28.99 15.90
C ASN A 65 9.12 -30.37 16.01
N GLU A 66 9.97 -31.38 16.08
CA GLU A 66 9.58 -32.74 16.41
C GLU A 66 9.93 -33.03 17.88
N ALA A 67 8.90 -33.18 18.70
CA ALA A 67 9.01 -33.61 20.09
C ALA A 67 8.52 -35.06 20.22
N GLY A 68 9.45 -35.99 20.32
CA GLY A 68 9.16 -37.42 20.37
C GLY A 68 10.35 -38.26 20.81
N SER A 69 10.14 -39.57 20.86
CA SER A 69 11.10 -40.50 21.46
C SER A 69 12.39 -40.62 20.62
N ASN A 70 13.52 -40.90 21.27
CA ASN A 70 14.83 -41.08 20.61
C ASN A 70 14.96 -42.39 19.79
N LEU A 71 13.84 -43.06 19.50
CA LEU A 71 13.78 -44.32 18.75
C LEU A 71 13.67 -44.11 17.22
N VAL A 72 13.87 -42.89 16.73
CA VAL A 72 13.76 -42.54 15.31
C VAL A 72 15.15 -42.41 14.68
N GLU A 73 15.34 -43.06 13.53
CA GLU A 73 16.57 -43.00 12.74
C GLU A 73 16.51 -41.89 11.67
N THR A 74 15.39 -41.79 10.95
CA THR A 74 15.23 -40.85 9.83
C THR A 74 13.91 -40.11 9.89
N TYR A 75 13.93 -38.86 9.44
CA TYR A 75 12.77 -37.99 9.28
C TYR A 75 12.60 -37.65 7.81
N ILE A 76 11.36 -37.62 7.31
CA ILE A 76 11.00 -37.07 6.01
C ILE A 76 9.74 -36.23 6.21
N TRP A 77 9.91 -34.91 6.15
CA TRP A 77 8.85 -33.93 6.13
C TRP A 77 8.33 -33.72 4.71
N SER A 78 7.03 -33.56 4.59
CA SER A 78 6.36 -33.02 3.40
C SER A 78 5.43 -31.90 3.85
N PHE A 79 5.66 -30.70 3.33
CA PHE A 79 5.03 -29.47 3.83
C PHE A 79 3.70 -29.12 3.17
N GLY A 80 3.28 -29.88 2.15
CA GLY A 80 1.98 -29.73 1.47
C GLY A 80 2.03 -28.88 0.19
N ASP A 81 3.12 -28.16 -0.04
CA ASP A 81 3.40 -27.31 -1.21
C ASP A 81 4.37 -27.97 -2.22
N GLY A 82 4.75 -29.23 -1.97
CA GLY A 82 5.78 -29.95 -2.72
C GLY A 82 7.18 -29.86 -2.12
N GLY A 83 7.39 -29.02 -1.11
CA GLY A 83 8.61 -28.96 -0.31
C GLY A 83 8.80 -30.17 0.60
N ILE A 84 10.06 -30.61 0.76
CA ILE A 84 10.43 -31.72 1.64
C ILE A 84 11.68 -31.40 2.48
N SER A 85 11.84 -32.07 3.61
CA SER A 85 13.07 -31.98 4.41
C SER A 85 13.38 -33.28 5.14
N THR A 86 14.66 -33.58 5.33
CA THR A 86 15.12 -34.73 6.13
C THR A 86 15.67 -34.35 7.49
N LEU A 87 15.61 -33.06 7.86
CA LEU A 87 16.03 -32.60 9.17
C LEU A 87 14.97 -32.98 10.22
N ARG A 88 15.42 -33.19 11.46
CA ARG A 88 14.49 -33.40 12.58
C ARG A 88 13.59 -32.19 12.82
N ASN A 89 14.18 -30.99 12.84
CA ASN A 89 13.52 -29.71 13.11
C ASN A 89 13.79 -28.73 11.94
N PRO A 90 13.11 -28.87 10.79
CA PRO A 90 13.36 -28.03 9.63
C PRO A 90 12.72 -26.64 9.78
N ALA A 91 13.29 -25.65 9.11
CA ALA A 91 12.60 -24.44 8.73
C ALA A 91 12.11 -24.57 7.28
N HIS A 92 10.92 -24.09 6.98
CA HIS A 92 10.34 -24.09 5.64
C HIS A 92 9.73 -22.75 5.31
N LEU A 93 9.84 -22.32 4.05
CA LEU A 93 9.28 -21.07 3.54
C LEU A 93 8.12 -21.42 2.61
N TYR A 94 6.92 -20.99 2.97
CA TYR A 94 5.76 -21.03 2.10
C TYR A 94 5.73 -19.74 1.27
N GLU A 95 5.95 -19.85 -0.04
CA GLU A 95 6.00 -18.69 -0.94
C GLU A 95 4.62 -18.14 -1.29
N ASP A 96 3.63 -19.02 -1.40
CA ASP A 96 2.27 -18.69 -1.83
C ASP A 96 1.24 -18.87 -0.70
N ASP A 97 0.15 -18.09 -0.77
CA ASP A 97 -1.00 -18.25 0.09
C ASP A 97 -1.71 -19.60 -0.07
N GLY A 98 -2.29 -20.10 1.02
CA GLY A 98 -2.90 -21.41 1.02
C GLY A 98 -3.08 -22.03 2.40
N LEU A 99 -3.73 -23.18 2.39
CA LEU A 99 -3.90 -24.01 3.58
C LEU A 99 -3.18 -25.33 3.33
N TYR A 100 -2.17 -25.62 4.16
CA TYR A 100 -1.20 -26.67 3.90
C TYR A 100 -1.29 -27.80 4.93
N ASN A 101 -1.40 -29.01 4.39
CA ASN A 101 -1.28 -30.25 5.16
C ASN A 101 0.19 -30.59 5.35
N VAL A 102 0.60 -30.80 6.60
CA VAL A 102 1.98 -31.17 6.92
C VAL A 102 2.01 -32.64 7.31
N SER A 103 2.92 -33.40 6.71
CA SER A 103 3.15 -34.79 7.07
C SER A 103 4.60 -35.05 7.44
N LEU A 104 4.79 -35.92 8.42
CA LEU A 104 6.08 -36.39 8.89
C LEU A 104 6.09 -37.91 8.80
N THR A 105 6.96 -38.43 7.94
CA THR A 105 7.30 -39.84 7.87
C THR A 105 8.54 -40.09 8.74
N VAL A 106 8.41 -40.98 9.72
CA VAL A 106 9.52 -41.42 10.57
C VAL A 106 9.83 -42.88 10.31
N THR A 107 11.12 -43.23 10.37
CA THR A 107 11.57 -44.62 10.39
C THR A 107 12.26 -44.87 11.72
N SER A 108 11.79 -45.87 12.48
CA SER A 108 12.42 -46.25 13.75
C SER A 108 13.77 -46.94 13.53
N LEU A 109 14.60 -47.00 14.57
CA LEU A 109 15.89 -47.74 14.55
C LEU A 109 15.73 -49.22 14.16
N GLU A 110 14.55 -49.78 14.41
CA GLU A 110 14.18 -51.16 14.10
C GLU A 110 13.47 -51.29 12.74
N GLY A 111 13.43 -50.20 11.95
CA GLY A 111 12.94 -50.17 10.57
C GLY A 111 11.42 -49.98 10.42
N CYS A 112 10.69 -49.64 11.49
CA CYS A 112 9.26 -49.37 11.40
C CYS A 112 9.01 -48.00 10.75
N ASN A 113 8.28 -47.96 9.63
CA ASN A 113 7.93 -46.72 8.95
C ASN A 113 6.49 -46.29 9.28
N ILE A 114 6.32 -45.07 9.77
CA ILE A 114 5.03 -44.49 10.17
C ILE A 114 4.90 -43.08 9.60
N ILE A 115 3.69 -42.74 9.15
CA ILE A 115 3.35 -41.41 8.63
C ILE A 115 2.35 -40.74 9.58
N TYR A 116 2.68 -39.53 10.02
CA TYR A 116 1.78 -38.64 10.75
C TYR A 116 1.36 -37.51 9.81
N THR A 117 0.06 -37.29 9.64
CA THR A 117 -0.49 -36.21 8.82
C THR A 117 -1.30 -35.27 9.68
N TYR A 118 -1.02 -33.97 9.56
CA TYR A 118 -1.71 -32.88 10.20
C TYR A 118 -2.41 -32.08 9.11
N GLU A 119 -3.73 -32.20 9.05
CA GLU A 119 -4.59 -31.48 8.10
C GLU A 119 -4.67 -30.01 8.49
N ASP A 120 -4.69 -29.12 7.50
CA ASP A 120 -4.84 -27.66 7.66
C ASP A 120 -3.87 -27.06 8.69
N PHE A 121 -2.65 -27.60 8.75
CA PHE A 121 -1.73 -27.36 9.86
C PHE A 121 -1.08 -25.98 9.81
N ILE A 122 -0.82 -25.47 8.60
CA ILE A 122 -0.28 -24.13 8.34
C ILE A 122 -1.22 -23.38 7.41
N ARG A 123 -1.59 -22.16 7.78
CA ARG A 123 -2.38 -21.24 6.96
C ARG A 123 -1.56 -20.02 6.58
N VAL A 124 -1.40 -19.81 5.29
CA VAL A 124 -0.73 -18.64 4.73
C VAL A 124 -1.78 -17.75 4.07
N TYR A 125 -1.81 -16.49 4.47
CA TYR A 125 -2.73 -15.48 3.94
C TYR A 125 -2.07 -14.71 2.79
N SER A 126 -2.85 -14.39 1.76
CA SER A 126 -2.39 -13.56 0.65
C SER A 126 -2.17 -12.12 1.09
N ASN A 127 -1.14 -11.49 0.52
CA ASN A 127 -0.98 -10.05 0.65
C ASN A 127 -2.04 -9.32 -0.18
N PRO A 128 -2.49 -8.14 0.26
CA PRO A 128 -3.28 -7.30 -0.61
C PRO A 128 -2.41 -6.80 -1.76
N GLN A 129 -3.03 -6.36 -2.85
CA GLN A 129 -2.38 -5.58 -3.88
C GLN A 129 -2.78 -4.13 -3.64
N ALA A 130 -1.84 -3.29 -3.21
CA ALA A 130 -2.10 -1.89 -2.97
C ALA A 130 -2.16 -1.11 -4.29
N ASP A 131 -3.21 -0.30 -4.47
CA ASP A 131 -3.37 0.54 -5.65
C ASP A 131 -4.19 1.78 -5.33
N PHE A 132 -3.88 2.90 -5.98
CA PHE A 132 -4.70 4.10 -5.88
C PHE A 132 -4.59 5.02 -7.10
N ILE A 133 -5.57 5.90 -7.20
CA ILE A 133 -5.57 7.02 -8.14
C ILE A 133 -5.70 8.33 -7.38
N ALA A 134 -4.87 9.30 -7.73
CA ALA A 134 -5.00 10.69 -7.32
C ALA A 134 -5.69 11.49 -8.44
N SER A 135 -6.71 12.27 -8.11
CA SER A 135 -7.48 13.04 -9.08
C SER A 135 -7.69 14.47 -8.59
N PRO A 136 -7.08 15.49 -9.22
CA PRO A 136 -6.06 15.37 -10.27
C PRO A 136 -4.66 14.99 -9.72
N GLU A 137 -3.79 14.39 -10.53
CA GLU A 137 -2.37 14.17 -10.16
C GLU A 137 -1.57 15.48 -10.12
N VAL A 138 -2.01 16.49 -10.87
CA VAL A 138 -1.39 17.82 -10.91
C VAL A 138 -2.48 18.86 -10.70
N THR A 139 -2.31 19.70 -9.68
CA THR A 139 -3.19 20.83 -9.40
C THR A 139 -2.40 22.13 -9.23
N SER A 140 -3.08 23.23 -8.91
CA SER A 140 -2.47 24.50 -8.56
C SER A 140 -2.71 24.89 -7.10
N ILE A 141 -1.93 25.85 -6.61
CA ILE A 141 -2.11 26.43 -5.28
C ILE A 141 -3.45 27.20 -5.12
N ILE A 142 -4.16 27.47 -6.22
CA ILE A 142 -5.48 28.12 -6.19
C ILE A 142 -6.58 27.09 -5.92
N GLU A 143 -6.44 25.87 -6.43
CA GLU A 143 -7.34 24.73 -6.20
C GLU A 143 -6.57 23.52 -5.65
N PRO A 144 -5.92 23.62 -4.47
CA PRO A 144 -4.92 22.63 -4.05
C PRO A 144 -5.49 21.35 -3.45
N GLU A 145 -6.76 21.06 -3.72
CA GLU A 145 -7.45 19.86 -3.25
C GLU A 145 -7.26 18.71 -4.24
N ILE A 146 -6.88 17.54 -3.71
CA ILE A 146 -6.72 16.30 -4.49
C ILE A 146 -7.56 15.21 -3.83
N SER A 147 -8.40 14.55 -4.63
CA SER A 147 -9.16 13.37 -4.21
C SER A 147 -8.35 12.10 -4.45
N PHE A 148 -8.26 11.24 -3.43
CA PHE A 148 -7.59 9.95 -3.51
C PHE A 148 -8.59 8.81 -3.49
N SER A 149 -8.48 7.91 -4.46
CA SER A 149 -9.32 6.72 -4.57
C SER A 149 -8.48 5.46 -4.37
N ASN A 150 -8.70 4.76 -3.26
CA ASN A 150 -8.13 3.44 -3.02
C ASN A 150 -8.76 2.39 -3.96
N TYR A 151 -7.93 1.69 -4.73
CA TYR A 151 -8.29 0.58 -5.61
C TYR A 151 -7.62 -0.74 -5.20
N SER A 152 -7.08 -0.80 -3.98
CA SER A 152 -6.43 -1.98 -3.45
C SER A 152 -7.36 -3.19 -3.45
N SER A 153 -6.79 -4.39 -3.58
CA SER A 153 -7.58 -5.63 -3.58
C SER A 153 -8.34 -5.86 -2.25
N THR A 154 -7.90 -5.22 -1.16
CA THR A 154 -8.57 -5.15 0.13
C THR A 154 -9.22 -3.78 0.36
N HIS A 155 -10.34 -3.78 1.09
CA HIS A 155 -11.02 -2.57 1.56
C HIS A 155 -11.18 -2.57 3.08
N TYR A 156 -10.37 -3.37 3.79
CA TYR A 156 -10.47 -3.51 5.25
C TYR A 156 -9.90 -2.29 5.98
N MET A 157 -8.61 -2.02 5.80
CA MET A 157 -7.95 -0.81 6.32
C MET A 157 -7.06 -0.18 5.26
N ALA A 158 -6.98 1.16 5.33
CA ALA A 158 -6.14 1.99 4.47
C ALA A 158 -5.49 3.07 5.34
N HIS A 159 -4.18 3.23 5.22
CA HIS A 159 -3.41 4.26 5.89
C HIS A 159 -2.69 5.10 4.86
N TRP A 160 -2.99 6.39 4.83
CA TRP A 160 -2.43 7.35 3.89
C TRP A 160 -1.43 8.26 4.59
N THR A 161 -0.34 8.57 3.91
CA THR A 161 0.51 9.72 4.21
C THR A 161 0.69 10.55 2.95
N PHE A 162 0.52 11.86 3.05
CA PHE A 162 0.42 12.73 1.87
C PHE A 162 1.74 13.42 1.50
N GLY A 163 2.83 13.15 2.23
CA GLY A 163 4.16 13.72 1.95
C GLY A 163 4.37 15.15 2.43
N ASP A 164 3.36 15.81 2.98
CA ASP A 164 3.40 17.15 3.58
C ASP A 164 3.41 17.14 5.12
N GLY A 165 3.36 15.94 5.72
CA GLY A 165 3.30 15.72 7.16
C GLY A 165 1.91 15.33 7.67
N ASP A 166 0.88 15.34 6.82
CA ASP A 166 -0.48 14.91 7.17
C ASP A 166 -0.77 13.45 6.75
N SER A 167 -1.85 12.89 7.28
CA SER A 167 -2.23 11.49 7.12
C SER A 167 -3.74 11.25 7.23
N SER A 168 -4.23 10.12 6.72
CA SER A 168 -5.63 9.75 6.82
C SER A 168 -5.83 8.24 6.91
N ASN A 169 -6.91 7.83 7.59
CA ASN A 169 -7.37 6.43 7.62
C ASN A 169 -8.70 6.24 6.87
N VAL A 170 -9.15 7.27 6.13
CA VAL A 170 -10.35 7.18 5.29
C VAL A 170 -10.01 6.41 4.02
N ILE A 171 -10.92 5.54 3.56
CA ILE A 171 -10.69 4.70 2.38
C ILE A 171 -10.48 5.55 1.11
N HIS A 172 -11.30 6.58 0.92
CA HIS A 172 -11.18 7.54 -0.18
C HIS A 172 -11.09 8.97 0.40
N PRO A 173 -9.91 9.43 0.81
CA PRO A 173 -9.77 10.77 1.38
C PRO A 173 -9.67 11.83 0.29
N ASP A 174 -10.15 13.02 0.62
CA ASP A 174 -9.75 14.26 -0.04
C ASP A 174 -8.67 14.92 0.83
N HIS A 175 -7.66 15.54 0.21
CA HIS A 175 -6.58 16.23 0.92
C HIS A 175 -6.29 17.60 0.31
N LEU A 176 -6.02 18.59 1.16
CA LEU A 176 -5.72 19.97 0.78
C LEU A 176 -4.25 20.27 1.06
N TYR A 177 -3.51 20.68 0.03
CA TYR A 177 -2.09 21.03 0.16
C TYR A 177 -1.90 22.54 0.37
N ASP A 178 -1.25 22.93 1.47
CA ASP A 178 -1.05 24.35 1.80
C ASP A 178 0.07 25.04 0.99
N ASN A 179 0.94 24.27 0.35
CA ASN A 179 2.12 24.79 -0.34
C ASN A 179 2.28 24.17 -1.74
N THR A 180 3.05 24.87 -2.58
CA THR A 180 3.48 24.30 -3.86
C THR A 180 4.60 23.29 -3.64
N GLY A 181 4.63 22.26 -4.47
CA GLY A 181 5.61 21.19 -4.32
C GLY A 181 5.20 19.91 -5.03
N GLU A 182 6.17 19.01 -5.14
CA GLU A 182 5.95 17.62 -5.49
C GLU A 182 5.89 16.81 -4.19
N TYR A 183 4.81 16.05 -4.00
CA TYR A 183 4.53 15.32 -2.77
C TYR A 183 4.51 13.82 -3.05
N GLU A 184 5.24 13.07 -2.23
CA GLU A 184 5.23 11.61 -2.25
C GLU A 184 4.08 11.11 -1.38
N VAL A 185 3.05 10.57 -2.01
CA VAL A 185 1.87 10.01 -1.35
C VAL A 185 2.03 8.52 -1.22
N GLN A 186 1.86 8.00 -0.01
CA GLN A 186 1.93 6.58 0.29
C GLN A 186 0.57 6.08 0.80
N LEU A 187 0.14 4.94 0.27
CA LEU A 187 -0.97 4.15 0.76
C LEU A 187 -0.45 2.81 1.27
N VAL A 188 -0.76 2.49 2.52
CA VAL A 188 -0.62 1.14 3.10
C VAL A 188 -2.01 0.51 3.16
N ALA A 189 -2.21 -0.56 2.40
CA ALA A 189 -3.43 -1.34 2.42
C ALA A 189 -3.23 -2.57 3.31
N GLU A 190 -4.22 -2.88 4.15
CA GLU A 190 -4.15 -4.01 5.09
C GLU A 190 -5.38 -4.92 4.96
N THR A 191 -5.18 -6.23 5.08
CA THR A 191 -6.25 -7.24 5.12
C THR A 191 -6.75 -7.47 6.54
N GLU A 192 -7.88 -8.16 6.69
CA GLU A 192 -8.40 -8.52 8.03
C GLU A 192 -7.46 -9.40 8.87
N ASN A 193 -6.51 -10.08 8.21
CA ASN A 193 -5.52 -10.96 8.84
C ASN A 193 -4.20 -10.23 9.13
N GLY A 194 -4.12 -8.93 8.88
CA GLY A 194 -2.93 -8.11 9.14
C GLY A 194 -1.85 -8.15 8.06
N CYS A 195 -2.15 -8.70 6.87
CA CYS A 195 -1.23 -8.67 5.74
C CYS A 195 -1.27 -7.31 5.07
N THR A 196 -0.11 -6.78 4.71
CA THR A 196 0.02 -5.41 4.21
C THR A 196 0.73 -5.37 2.88
N ASP A 197 0.33 -4.40 2.06
CA ASP A 197 1.07 -4.00 0.88
C ASP A 197 1.09 -2.47 0.81
N THR A 198 2.13 -1.92 0.21
CA THR A 198 2.38 -0.48 0.19
C THR A 198 2.65 -0.02 -1.23
N ILE A 199 1.94 1.02 -1.63
CA ILE A 199 2.14 1.69 -2.91
C ILE A 199 2.49 3.16 -2.66
N VAL A 200 3.36 3.70 -3.51
CA VAL A 200 3.81 5.09 -3.47
C VAL A 200 3.54 5.71 -4.83
N GLY A 201 2.96 6.91 -4.82
CA GLY A 201 2.74 7.74 -6.00
C GLY A 201 3.11 9.18 -5.71
N THR A 202 3.11 10.03 -6.74
CA THR A 202 3.48 11.43 -6.62
C THR A 202 2.35 12.33 -7.10
N VAL A 203 2.11 13.43 -6.40
CA VAL A 203 1.24 14.51 -6.86
C VAL A 203 1.99 15.83 -6.91
N LEU A 204 1.58 16.75 -7.77
CA LEU A 204 2.25 18.02 -7.98
C LEU A 204 1.28 19.19 -7.80
N VAL A 205 1.57 20.05 -6.83
CA VAL A 205 0.89 21.33 -6.62
C VAL A 205 1.75 22.42 -7.22
N ARG A 206 1.30 22.98 -8.34
CA ARG A 206 2.01 24.04 -9.05
C ARG A 206 1.64 25.41 -8.52
N ASP A 207 2.57 26.34 -8.67
CA ASP A 207 2.20 27.74 -8.61
C ASP A 207 1.32 28.09 -9.82
N GLU A 208 0.35 28.98 -9.66
CA GLU A 208 -0.52 29.44 -10.74
C GLU A 208 -0.62 30.96 -10.77
N PHE A 209 -0.26 31.50 -11.93
CA PHE A 209 -0.23 32.92 -12.20
C PHE A 209 -1.37 33.28 -13.13
N THR A 210 -2.27 34.13 -12.65
CA THR A 210 -3.27 34.77 -13.49
C THR A 210 -2.93 36.25 -13.60
N PHE A 211 -3.16 36.83 -14.78
CA PHE A 211 -3.02 38.25 -15.00
C PHE A 211 -4.11 38.73 -15.95
N TYR A 212 -4.88 39.70 -15.50
CA TYR A 212 -5.97 40.32 -16.23
C TYR A 212 -5.87 41.84 -16.11
N ALA A 213 -6.07 42.52 -17.23
CA ALA A 213 -6.20 43.97 -17.28
C ALA A 213 -7.44 44.31 -18.10
N PRO A 214 -8.38 45.12 -17.58
CA PRO A 214 -9.56 45.53 -18.31
C PRO A 214 -9.18 46.42 -19.49
N THR A 215 -9.96 46.33 -20.57
CA THR A 215 -9.68 47.08 -21.81
C THR A 215 -10.34 48.44 -21.86
N ALA A 216 -11.22 48.75 -20.90
CA ALA A 216 -11.88 50.05 -20.78
C ALA A 216 -12.38 50.29 -19.35
N PHE A 217 -12.47 51.57 -18.97
CA PHE A 217 -13.04 52.01 -17.70
C PHE A 217 -13.69 53.40 -17.84
N THR A 218 -14.58 53.74 -16.90
CA THR A 218 -15.39 54.97 -16.93
C THR A 218 -15.18 55.75 -15.63
N PRO A 219 -14.21 56.68 -15.55
CA PRO A 219 -13.93 57.45 -14.35
C PRO A 219 -14.95 58.60 -14.13
N ASP A 220 -16.19 58.23 -13.83
CA ASP A 220 -17.32 59.16 -13.61
C ASP A 220 -17.76 59.26 -12.13
N ASN A 221 -17.14 58.45 -11.26
CA ASN A 221 -17.35 58.34 -9.83
C ASN A 221 -18.76 57.84 -9.46
N ASN A 222 -19.32 56.94 -10.28
CA ASN A 222 -20.61 56.31 -10.04
C ASN A 222 -20.51 55.02 -9.18
N GLY A 223 -19.30 54.55 -8.88
CA GLY A 223 -19.02 53.33 -8.12
C GLY A 223 -18.82 52.08 -8.99
N GLU A 224 -18.97 52.17 -10.30
CA GLU A 224 -18.87 51.08 -11.26
C GLU A 224 -17.74 51.34 -12.27
N ASN A 225 -16.70 50.51 -12.24
CA ASN A 225 -15.60 50.56 -13.22
C ASN A 225 -14.91 51.95 -13.30
N ASP A 226 -14.75 52.60 -12.16
CA ASP A 226 -14.17 53.95 -12.03
C ASP A 226 -12.64 53.99 -12.13
N PHE A 227 -11.98 52.84 -12.00
CA PHE A 227 -10.54 52.71 -11.93
C PHE A 227 -10.03 51.70 -12.95
N PHE A 228 -8.88 52.01 -13.56
CA PHE A 228 -8.10 51.03 -14.29
C PHE A 228 -7.02 50.43 -13.38
N PHE A 229 -7.12 49.13 -13.14
CA PHE A 229 -6.18 48.34 -12.34
C PHE A 229 -6.03 46.95 -12.97
N VAL A 230 -5.04 46.19 -12.52
CA VAL A 230 -4.83 44.81 -12.96
C VAL A 230 -5.30 43.86 -11.87
N LEU A 231 -5.72 42.66 -12.25
CA LEU A 231 -6.15 41.58 -11.38
C LEU A 231 -5.26 40.38 -11.64
N GLY A 232 -4.86 39.66 -10.59
CA GLY A 232 -4.07 38.46 -10.79
C GLY A 232 -3.68 37.77 -9.49
N THR A 233 -3.47 36.47 -9.60
CA THR A 233 -2.90 35.60 -8.56
C THR A 233 -1.39 35.45 -8.76
N GLY A 234 -0.67 35.31 -7.65
CA GLY A 234 0.79 35.14 -7.66
C GLY A 234 1.58 36.41 -7.98
N ILE A 235 0.96 37.59 -7.95
CA ILE A 235 1.66 38.89 -8.03
C ILE A 235 2.25 39.22 -6.65
N ASP A 236 3.56 39.43 -6.53
CA ASP A 236 4.19 39.94 -5.30
C ASP A 236 3.88 41.43 -5.12
N PRO A 237 3.12 41.83 -4.08
CA PRO A 237 2.75 43.22 -3.86
C PRO A 237 3.94 44.14 -3.55
N ASN A 238 5.11 43.58 -3.16
CA ASN A 238 6.32 44.36 -2.88
C ASN A 238 7.19 44.57 -4.13
N ASN A 239 6.90 43.86 -5.23
CA ASN A 239 7.64 43.92 -6.47
C ASN A 239 6.65 44.07 -7.64
N PHE A 240 5.78 45.08 -7.57
CA PHE A 240 4.81 45.39 -8.60
C PHE A 240 5.02 46.81 -9.14
N LYS A 241 4.78 47.01 -10.43
CA LYS A 241 4.74 48.31 -11.08
C LYS A 241 3.73 48.33 -12.20
N LEU A 242 2.83 49.33 -12.20
CA LEU A 242 1.93 49.63 -13.29
C LEU A 242 2.19 51.05 -13.78
N VAL A 243 2.35 51.21 -15.09
CA VAL A 243 2.53 52.51 -15.74
C VAL A 243 1.54 52.64 -16.89
N VAL A 244 0.90 53.80 -17.00
CA VAL A 244 0.00 54.16 -18.09
C VAL A 244 0.59 55.34 -18.86
N PHE A 245 0.54 55.24 -20.18
CA PHE A 245 1.09 56.17 -21.13
C PHE A 245 0.00 56.76 -22.02
N ASP A 246 0.15 58.03 -22.39
CA ASP A 246 -0.66 58.64 -23.43
C ASP A 246 -0.23 58.19 -24.84
N ARG A 247 -0.90 58.73 -25.86
CA ARG A 247 -0.62 58.44 -27.29
C ARG A 247 0.80 58.84 -27.76
N TRP A 248 1.51 59.65 -26.98
CA TRP A 248 2.87 60.10 -27.29
C TRP A 248 3.92 59.33 -26.48
N GLY A 249 3.49 58.38 -25.64
CA GLY A 249 4.37 57.63 -24.74
C GLY A 249 4.72 58.40 -23.46
N GLU A 250 4.05 59.51 -23.15
CA GLU A 250 4.26 60.20 -21.88
C GLU A 250 3.57 59.44 -20.74
N ASN A 251 4.31 59.19 -19.65
CA ASN A 251 3.74 58.64 -18.43
C ASN A 251 2.67 59.59 -17.86
N VAL A 252 1.43 59.11 -17.80
CA VAL A 252 0.28 59.84 -17.24
C VAL A 252 -0.15 59.32 -15.87
N PHE A 253 0.20 58.08 -15.53
CA PHE A 253 -0.07 57.47 -14.24
C PHE A 253 0.95 56.36 -13.99
N GLU A 254 1.39 56.25 -12.74
CA GLU A 254 2.19 55.13 -12.27
C GLU A 254 1.85 54.78 -10.83
N THR A 255 1.98 53.50 -10.50
CA THR A 255 1.95 52.99 -9.13
C THR A 255 2.95 51.85 -9.00
N ASP A 256 3.65 51.81 -7.87
CA ASP A 256 4.48 50.67 -7.45
C ASP A 256 3.77 49.86 -6.33
N TYR A 257 2.48 50.16 -6.07
CA TYR A 257 1.66 49.51 -5.05
C TYR A 257 0.61 48.61 -5.69
N TYR A 258 0.41 47.43 -5.10
CA TYR A 258 -0.64 46.48 -5.42
C TYR A 258 -1.20 45.90 -4.13
N ASP A 259 -2.53 45.85 -4.03
CA ASP A 259 -3.24 45.17 -2.95
C ASP A 259 -4.02 44.01 -3.57
N PRO A 260 -3.62 42.75 -3.32
CA PRO A 260 -4.32 41.58 -3.87
C PRO A 260 -5.77 41.46 -3.38
N GLU A 261 -6.10 41.99 -2.20
CA GLU A 261 -7.46 41.95 -1.62
C GLU A 261 -8.35 43.09 -2.15
N ASN A 262 -7.75 44.27 -2.42
CA ASN A 262 -8.45 45.47 -2.90
C ASN A 262 -7.69 46.15 -4.07
N PRO A 263 -7.58 45.49 -5.24
CA PRO A 263 -6.67 45.88 -6.33
C PRO A 263 -6.99 47.25 -6.96
N GLU A 264 -8.22 47.74 -6.84
CA GLU A 264 -8.64 49.06 -7.27
C GLU A 264 -8.05 50.20 -6.43
N THR A 265 -7.60 49.93 -5.18
CA THR A 265 -7.13 50.95 -4.22
C THR A 265 -6.03 51.82 -4.79
N TYR A 266 -5.14 51.23 -5.58
CA TYR A 266 -4.02 51.90 -6.24
C TYR A 266 -4.20 51.97 -7.76
N GLY A 267 -5.43 51.78 -8.25
CA GLY A 267 -5.79 51.87 -9.66
C GLY A 267 -5.78 53.31 -10.17
N TRP A 268 -5.73 53.45 -11.50
CA TRP A 268 -5.80 54.73 -12.17
C TRP A 268 -7.24 55.24 -12.22
N ASP A 269 -7.50 56.36 -11.55
CA ASP A 269 -8.80 57.06 -11.51
C ASP A 269 -9.11 57.91 -12.76
N GLY A 270 -8.34 57.74 -13.83
CA GLY A 270 -8.47 58.54 -15.05
C GLY A 270 -7.96 59.98 -14.93
N LYS A 271 -7.21 60.37 -13.89
CA LYS A 271 -6.51 61.68 -13.85
C LYS A 271 -5.06 61.55 -14.32
N ILE A 272 -4.64 62.48 -15.18
CA ILE A 272 -3.24 62.63 -15.60
C ILE A 272 -2.45 63.23 -14.43
N LYS A 273 -1.48 62.46 -13.92
CA LYS A 273 -0.59 62.83 -12.80
C LYS A 273 -1.37 63.34 -11.58
N GLY A 274 -2.55 62.75 -11.33
CA GLY A 274 -3.46 63.12 -10.24
C GLY A 274 -4.15 64.49 -10.36
N LYS A 275 -3.98 65.23 -11.47
CA LYS A 275 -4.43 66.64 -11.60
C LYS A 275 -5.66 66.80 -12.50
N HIS A 276 -5.53 66.45 -13.76
CA HIS A 276 -6.53 66.76 -14.79
C HIS A 276 -7.16 65.47 -15.32
N LYS A 277 -8.47 65.47 -15.58
CA LYS A 277 -9.13 64.30 -16.15
C LYS A 277 -8.57 63.99 -17.54
N ALA A 278 -8.16 62.74 -17.77
CA ALA A 278 -7.70 62.20 -19.04
C ALA A 278 -8.79 62.35 -20.11
N SER A 279 -8.41 62.72 -21.33
CA SER A 279 -9.34 62.78 -22.47
C SER A 279 -9.91 61.40 -22.78
N VAL A 280 -11.15 61.34 -23.26
CA VAL A 280 -11.69 60.10 -23.85
C VAL A 280 -10.75 59.64 -24.97
N GLY A 281 -10.37 58.37 -24.95
CA GLY A 281 -9.40 57.82 -25.88
C GLY A 281 -8.68 56.59 -25.33
N THR A 282 -7.77 56.06 -26.14
CA THR A 282 -6.98 54.88 -25.80
C THR A 282 -5.62 55.28 -25.24
N TYR A 283 -5.25 54.64 -24.15
CA TYR A 283 -3.99 54.78 -23.43
C TYR A 283 -3.27 53.44 -23.46
N SER A 284 -1.94 53.45 -23.51
CA SER A 284 -1.14 52.23 -23.43
C SER A 284 -0.75 51.99 -21.98
N TRP A 285 -0.65 50.75 -21.54
CA TRP A 285 -0.20 50.43 -20.20
C TRP A 285 0.86 49.33 -20.22
N MET A 286 1.69 49.32 -19.18
CA MET A 286 2.67 48.28 -18.93
C MET A 286 2.67 47.94 -17.44
N ALA A 287 2.56 46.65 -17.14
CA ALA A 287 2.71 46.12 -15.80
C ALA A 287 3.96 45.24 -15.76
N VAL A 288 4.80 45.43 -14.73
CA VAL A 288 5.95 44.59 -14.42
C VAL A 288 5.77 44.12 -13.00
N TYR A 289 5.89 42.81 -12.74
CA TYR A 289 5.85 42.30 -11.39
C TYR A 289 6.75 41.09 -11.22
N LYS A 290 7.13 40.77 -9.97
CA LYS A 290 7.71 39.46 -9.65
C LYS A 290 6.66 38.53 -9.08
N ASP A 291 6.76 37.26 -9.41
CA ASP A 291 6.02 36.24 -8.68
C ASP A 291 6.61 35.96 -7.30
N GLN A 292 5.92 35.13 -6.51
CA GLN A 292 6.36 34.70 -5.18
C GLN A 292 7.71 33.95 -5.21
N MET A 293 8.12 33.43 -6.38
CA MET A 293 9.42 32.79 -6.60
C MET A 293 10.50 33.80 -7.04
N GLY A 294 10.17 35.08 -7.18
CA GLY A 294 11.06 36.16 -7.57
C GLY A 294 11.32 36.27 -9.07
N LYS A 295 10.62 35.50 -9.92
CA LYS A 295 10.72 35.60 -11.38
C LYS A 295 9.89 36.79 -11.87
N GLU A 296 10.50 37.59 -12.73
CA GLU A 296 9.87 38.79 -13.31
C GLU A 296 8.94 38.44 -14.48
N HIS A 297 7.77 39.07 -14.50
CA HIS A 297 6.77 39.01 -15.55
C HIS A 297 6.45 40.42 -16.04
N GLN A 298 6.23 40.55 -17.35
CA GLN A 298 5.91 41.82 -17.99
C GLN A 298 4.71 41.67 -18.92
N TYR A 299 3.71 42.53 -18.72
CA TYR A 299 2.51 42.61 -19.54
C TYR A 299 2.34 44.03 -20.05
N SER A 300 1.73 44.17 -21.23
CA SER A 300 1.39 45.47 -21.78
C SER A 300 0.14 45.38 -22.64
N GLY A 301 -0.59 46.47 -22.75
CA GLY A 301 -1.79 46.51 -23.56
C GLY A 301 -2.32 47.92 -23.71
N ALA A 302 -3.60 48.00 -24.07
CA ALA A 302 -4.31 49.25 -24.22
C ALA A 302 -5.54 49.27 -23.31
N VAL A 303 -5.87 50.45 -22.79
CA VAL A 303 -7.08 50.73 -22.03
C VAL A 303 -7.79 51.94 -22.64
N THR A 304 -9.10 51.88 -22.77
CA THR A 304 -9.92 52.99 -23.27
C THR A 304 -10.59 53.71 -22.11
N VAL A 305 -10.38 55.03 -22.01
CA VAL A 305 -11.10 55.91 -21.09
C VAL A 305 -12.43 56.29 -21.74
N LEU A 306 -13.54 55.93 -21.10
CA LEU A 306 -14.90 56.28 -21.50
C LEU A 306 -15.50 57.34 -20.56
N ARG A 307 -16.56 58.03 -21.01
CA ARG A 307 -17.34 59.00 -20.22
C ARG A 307 -18.77 59.08 -20.72
#